data_AF-A0AAN2A8L0-F1
#
_entry.id   AF-A0AAN2A8L0-F1
#
_cell.length_a   1.000
_cell.length_b   1.000
_cell.length_c   1.000
_cell.angle_alpha   90.00
_cell.angle_beta   90.00
_cell.angle_gamma   90.00
#
_symmetry.space_group_name_H-M   'P 1'
#
loop_
_entity.id
_entity.type
_entity.pdbx_description
1 polymer ?
#
loop_
_entity_poly.entity_id
_entity_poly.type
_entity_poly.pdbx_seq_one_letter_code
_entity_poly.pdbx_strand_id
1 'polypeptide(L)'
;MNGHPSAPIVSALLPTAFETQASGRAFLRSYAVGIEIACKLGIAVGSAHTRQGWHTMSTLGTLAAAGAAANLRGLDARQTEHALAIACSFAGGILGNTGTMTKSLHCGRAAQAGFLAAKLAESDFTAGSGILEAPSGFLDAFTGGSAATLPALGNPWELVTPGLAVKLYPCCSCTHLAIDGALTIRALSGFDIKAIERINCFVRDECIRYLRFPKPRTGIEAKFSMNYTVATALLQGELTLNDFETNAIAHEDVSELLVKVAMFARSEDSDNPDIEVVFLDGKRLAERRRVPRGAPDDPAGWEEITRKLAGGISRARQSRVADFGKHVWAIRDLDKATRLSDIFSA
;
A
#
# COMPACT_ATOMS: atom_id res chain seq x y z
N MET A 1 -8.34 -7.17 1.05
CA MET A 1 -7.03 -7.55 0.44
C MET A 1 -5.88 -7.12 1.34
N ASN A 2 -4.91 -8.00 1.61
CA ASN A 2 -3.61 -7.61 2.17
C ASN A 2 -2.67 -7.14 1.05
N GLY A 3 -2.66 -5.83 0.75
CA GLY A 3 -1.86 -5.26 -0.34
C GLY A 3 -2.12 -3.79 -0.62
N HIS A 4 -1.74 -3.33 -1.82
CA HIS A 4 -1.81 -1.92 -2.23
C HIS A 4 -2.71 -1.78 -3.47
N PRO A 5 -4.04 -1.78 -3.31
CA PRO A 5 -4.95 -1.85 -4.47
C PRO A 5 -5.03 -0.52 -5.23
N SER A 6 -5.00 0.62 -4.53
CA SER A 6 -5.25 1.93 -5.16
C SER A 6 -4.23 2.32 -6.22
N ALA A 7 -2.95 2.00 -5.99
CA ALA A 7 -1.87 2.44 -6.87
C ALA A 7 -1.98 1.89 -8.31
N PRO A 8 -2.16 0.57 -8.54
CA PRO A 8 -2.38 0.07 -9.89
C PRO A 8 -3.73 0.50 -10.48
N ILE A 9 -4.80 0.56 -9.67
CA ILE A 9 -6.14 0.97 -10.15
C ILE A 9 -6.12 2.42 -10.65
N VAL A 10 -5.66 3.37 -9.83
CA VAL A 10 -5.60 4.79 -10.21
C VAL A 10 -4.70 5.00 -11.42
N SER A 11 -3.57 4.29 -11.48
CA SER A 11 -2.62 4.39 -12.60
C SER A 11 -3.21 3.87 -13.92
N ALA A 12 -4.10 2.89 -13.88
CA ALA A 12 -4.83 2.42 -15.06
C ALA A 12 -6.01 3.34 -15.42
N LEU A 13 -6.72 3.84 -14.41
CA LEU A 13 -7.90 4.69 -14.62
C LEU A 13 -7.56 6.07 -15.17
N LEU A 14 -6.43 6.68 -14.79
CA LEU A 14 -6.04 8.00 -15.30
C LEU A 14 -5.98 8.09 -16.84
N PRO A 15 -5.20 7.24 -17.54
CA PRO A 15 -5.20 7.24 -19.00
C PRO A 15 -6.55 6.82 -19.59
N THR A 16 -7.27 5.87 -18.98
CA THR A 16 -8.63 5.50 -19.44
C THR A 16 -9.60 6.68 -19.35
N ALA A 17 -9.55 7.47 -18.29
CA ALA A 17 -10.38 8.64 -18.09
C ALA A 17 -10.10 9.72 -19.13
N PHE A 18 -8.85 9.86 -19.56
CA PHE A 18 -8.48 10.80 -20.61
C PHE A 18 -9.00 10.33 -21.99
N GLU A 19 -8.84 9.05 -22.31
CA GLU A 19 -9.36 8.47 -23.57
C GLU A 19 -10.90 8.54 -23.65
N THR A 20 -11.58 8.32 -22.53
CA THR A 20 -13.06 8.29 -22.45
C THR A 20 -13.69 9.64 -22.11
N GLN A 21 -12.88 10.69 -21.90
CA GLN A 21 -13.31 12.00 -21.40
C GLN A 21 -14.20 11.91 -20.14
N ALA A 22 -13.83 11.00 -19.23
CA ALA A 22 -14.66 10.66 -18.08
C ALA A 22 -14.80 11.81 -17.08
N SER A 23 -15.99 11.87 -16.46
CA SER A 23 -16.27 12.74 -15.33
C SER A 23 -15.67 12.21 -14.03
N GLY A 24 -15.56 13.10 -13.06
CA GLY A 24 -15.22 12.81 -11.67
C GLY A 24 -15.97 11.63 -11.07
N ARG A 25 -17.30 11.64 -11.22
CA ARG A 25 -18.18 10.59 -10.69
C ARG A 25 -17.94 9.25 -11.37
N ALA A 26 -17.74 9.24 -12.69
CA ALA A 26 -17.44 8.02 -13.42
C ALA A 26 -16.11 7.44 -12.94
N PHE A 27 -15.08 8.27 -12.77
CA PHE A 27 -13.78 7.86 -12.25
C PHE A 27 -13.88 7.26 -10.83
N LEU A 28 -14.56 7.94 -9.91
CA LEU A 28 -14.72 7.48 -8.52
C LEU A 28 -15.53 6.17 -8.43
N ARG A 29 -16.57 6.01 -9.25
CA ARG A 29 -17.33 4.76 -9.36
C ARG A 29 -16.42 3.61 -9.83
N SER A 30 -15.67 3.82 -10.90
CA SER A 30 -14.78 2.80 -11.44
C SER A 30 -13.63 2.47 -10.49
N TYR A 31 -13.14 3.45 -9.72
CA TYR A 31 -12.22 3.22 -8.62
C TYR A 31 -12.83 2.31 -7.54
N ALA A 32 -14.07 2.57 -7.12
CA ALA A 32 -14.77 1.71 -6.15
C ALA A 32 -14.93 0.26 -6.66
N VAL A 33 -15.27 0.08 -7.94
CA VAL A 33 -15.34 -1.24 -8.60
C VAL A 33 -13.99 -1.96 -8.55
N GLY A 34 -12.90 -1.26 -8.88
CA GLY A 34 -11.55 -1.83 -8.81
C GLY A 34 -11.16 -2.26 -7.39
N ILE A 35 -11.46 -1.43 -6.38
CA ILE A 35 -11.19 -1.75 -4.98
C ILE A 35 -11.97 -2.99 -4.55
N GLU A 36 -13.24 -3.07 -4.94
CA GLU A 36 -14.10 -4.22 -4.64
C GLU A 36 -13.54 -5.50 -5.22
N ILE A 37 -13.18 -5.51 -6.51
CA ILE A 37 -12.54 -6.65 -7.18
C ILE A 37 -11.27 -7.07 -6.44
N ALA A 38 -10.37 -6.12 -6.16
CA ALA A 38 -9.12 -6.39 -5.46
C ALA A 38 -9.37 -7.04 -4.09
N CYS A 39 -10.32 -6.49 -3.33
CA CYS A 39 -10.62 -6.94 -1.98
C CYS A 39 -11.28 -8.31 -1.93
N LYS A 40 -12.27 -8.56 -2.79
CA LYS A 40 -12.99 -9.85 -2.85
C LYS A 40 -12.09 -10.97 -3.37
N LEU A 41 -11.26 -10.70 -4.38
CA LEU A 41 -10.19 -11.61 -4.76
C LEU A 41 -9.21 -11.85 -3.60
N GLY A 42 -8.84 -10.79 -2.87
CA GLY A 42 -7.96 -10.89 -1.71
C GLY A 42 -8.51 -11.76 -0.58
N ILE A 43 -9.83 -11.76 -0.37
CA ILE A 43 -10.50 -12.64 0.58
C ILE A 43 -10.46 -14.08 0.07
N ALA A 44 -10.80 -14.31 -1.20
CA ALA A 44 -10.83 -15.64 -1.80
C ALA A 44 -9.45 -16.30 -1.81
N VAL A 45 -8.40 -15.59 -2.19
CA VAL A 45 -7.05 -16.19 -2.27
C VAL A 45 -6.37 -16.36 -0.91
N GLY A 46 -6.81 -15.59 0.10
CA GLY A 46 -6.29 -15.62 1.46
C GLY A 46 -4.76 -15.53 1.57
N SER A 47 -4.21 -16.12 2.63
CA SER A 47 -2.76 -16.17 2.88
C SER A 47 -2.04 -17.21 2.01
N ALA A 48 -2.77 -18.15 1.40
CA ALA A 48 -2.20 -19.18 0.52
C ALA A 48 -1.45 -18.57 -0.66
N HIS A 49 -2.02 -17.55 -1.29
CA HIS A 49 -1.40 -16.84 -2.41
C HIS A 49 -0.02 -16.28 -2.08
N THR A 50 0.11 -15.57 -0.96
CA THR A 50 1.41 -15.03 -0.53
C THR A 50 2.38 -16.12 -0.08
N ARG A 51 1.88 -17.25 0.47
CA ARG A 51 2.74 -18.40 0.81
C ARG A 51 3.36 -19.05 -0.42
N GLN A 52 2.65 -19.06 -1.55
CA GLN A 52 3.18 -19.50 -2.85
C GLN A 52 4.20 -18.51 -3.46
N GLY A 53 4.44 -17.36 -2.82
CA GLY A 53 5.43 -16.38 -3.27
C GLY A 53 4.88 -15.31 -4.21
N TRP A 54 3.56 -15.24 -4.41
CA TRP A 54 2.94 -14.22 -5.25
C TRP A 54 2.74 -12.88 -4.52
N HIS A 55 3.00 -11.79 -5.24
CA HIS A 55 2.78 -10.43 -4.73
C HIS A 55 1.38 -9.92 -5.10
N THR A 56 0.51 -9.79 -4.10
CA THR A 56 -0.92 -9.45 -4.27
C THR A 56 -1.18 -8.17 -5.05
N MET A 57 -0.39 -7.10 -4.83
CA MET A 57 -0.51 -5.85 -5.60
C MET A 57 -0.25 -6.06 -7.10
N SER A 58 0.58 -7.03 -7.46
CA SER A 58 0.86 -7.33 -8.87
C SER A 58 -0.25 -8.17 -9.49
N THR A 59 -0.60 -9.28 -8.86
CA THR A 59 -1.56 -10.25 -9.40
C THR A 59 -2.99 -9.71 -9.30
N LEU A 60 -3.51 -9.54 -8.09
CA LEU A 60 -4.88 -9.06 -7.86
C LEU A 60 -5.05 -7.62 -8.36
N GLY A 61 -4.00 -6.80 -8.27
CA GLY A 61 -4.00 -5.44 -8.81
C GLY A 61 -4.16 -5.39 -10.33
N THR A 62 -3.70 -6.40 -11.07
CA THR A 62 -3.90 -6.50 -12.53
C THR A 62 -5.38 -6.70 -12.86
N LEU A 63 -6.05 -7.63 -12.17
CA LEU A 63 -7.49 -7.88 -12.35
C LEU A 63 -8.33 -6.69 -11.89
N ALA A 64 -7.96 -6.08 -10.77
CA ALA A 64 -8.62 -4.89 -10.25
C ALA A 64 -8.52 -3.70 -11.21
N ALA A 65 -7.33 -3.47 -11.79
CA ALA A 65 -7.13 -2.44 -12.80
C ALA A 65 -7.94 -2.73 -14.08
N ALA A 66 -8.02 -4.00 -14.52
CA ALA A 66 -8.81 -4.41 -15.67
C ALA A 66 -10.31 -4.16 -15.46
N GLY A 67 -10.87 -4.61 -14.33
CA GLY A 67 -12.28 -4.41 -14.03
C GLY A 67 -12.65 -2.94 -13.82
N ALA A 68 -11.77 -2.15 -13.20
CA ALA A 68 -11.95 -0.72 -13.08
C ALA A 68 -11.97 -0.03 -14.46
N ALA A 69 -11.00 -0.34 -15.32
CA ALA A 69 -10.93 0.24 -16.67
C ALA A 69 -12.09 -0.21 -17.56
N ALA A 70 -12.52 -1.48 -17.48
CA ALA A 70 -13.71 -2.00 -18.16
C ALA A 70 -14.97 -1.24 -17.73
N ASN A 71 -15.15 -1.01 -16.43
CA ASN A 71 -16.27 -0.22 -15.91
C ASN A 71 -16.25 1.23 -16.42
N LEU A 72 -15.07 1.85 -16.50
CA LEU A 72 -14.95 3.23 -16.95
C LEU A 72 -15.24 3.39 -18.46
N ARG A 73 -14.83 2.39 -19.25
CA ARG A 73 -15.14 2.29 -20.69
C ARG A 73 -16.60 1.95 -20.99
N GLY A 74 -17.36 1.50 -19.99
CA GLY A 74 -18.75 1.08 -20.17
C GLY A 74 -18.88 -0.26 -20.92
N LEU A 75 -17.90 -1.16 -20.76
CA LEU A 75 -17.95 -2.49 -21.35
C LEU A 75 -19.15 -3.27 -20.81
N ASP A 76 -19.76 -4.10 -21.66
CA ASP A 76 -20.84 -4.99 -21.25
C ASP A 76 -20.35 -6.17 -20.39
N ALA A 77 -21.26 -7.02 -19.93
CA ALA A 77 -20.91 -8.16 -19.08
C ALA A 77 -19.94 -9.15 -19.76
N ARG A 78 -20.12 -9.40 -21.07
CA ARG A 78 -19.27 -10.33 -21.84
C ARG A 78 -17.87 -9.76 -22.01
N GLN A 79 -17.77 -8.50 -22.42
CA GLN A 79 -16.50 -7.81 -22.57
C GLN A 79 -15.79 -7.66 -21.22
N THR A 80 -16.53 -7.40 -20.14
CA THR A 80 -15.95 -7.35 -18.78
C THR A 80 -15.41 -8.72 -18.35
N GLU A 81 -16.12 -9.81 -18.63
CA GLU A 81 -15.61 -11.17 -18.40
C GLU A 81 -14.31 -11.42 -19.17
N HIS A 82 -14.27 -11.09 -20.46
CA HIS A 82 -13.05 -11.21 -21.26
C HIS A 82 -11.91 -10.34 -20.73
N ALA A 83 -12.17 -9.10 -20.31
CA ALA A 83 -11.15 -8.22 -19.74
C ALA A 83 -10.51 -8.84 -18.48
N LEU A 84 -11.34 -9.37 -17.57
CA LEU A 84 -10.85 -10.06 -16.37
C LEU A 84 -10.10 -11.35 -16.72
N ALA A 85 -10.58 -12.11 -17.71
CA ALA A 85 -9.94 -13.35 -18.13
C ALA A 85 -8.58 -13.12 -18.79
N ILE A 86 -8.45 -12.11 -19.65
CA ILE A 86 -7.16 -11.68 -20.22
C ILE A 86 -6.23 -11.22 -19.09
N ALA A 87 -6.75 -10.45 -18.13
CA ALA A 87 -5.98 -9.97 -16.99
C ALA A 87 -5.44 -11.12 -16.11
N CYS A 88 -6.15 -12.25 -16.00
CA CYS A 88 -5.66 -13.45 -15.32
C CYS A 88 -4.36 -13.96 -15.95
N SER A 89 -4.27 -13.96 -17.29
CA SER A 89 -3.06 -14.39 -18.01
C SER A 89 -1.92 -13.37 -17.98
N PHE A 90 -2.20 -12.10 -17.64
CA PHE A 90 -1.16 -11.08 -17.42
C PHE A 90 -0.70 -10.97 -15.97
N ALA A 91 -1.49 -11.49 -15.02
CA ALA A 91 -1.19 -11.41 -13.61
C ALA A 91 0.11 -12.16 -13.27
N GLY A 92 1.04 -11.48 -12.61
CA GLY A 92 2.29 -12.09 -12.18
C GLY A 92 3.13 -11.12 -11.35
N GLY A 93 4.04 -11.66 -10.54
CA GLY A 93 4.96 -10.86 -9.71
C GLY A 93 5.41 -11.62 -8.47
N ILE A 94 6.73 -11.73 -8.29
CA ILE A 94 7.33 -12.55 -7.23
C ILE A 94 7.61 -11.70 -6.00
N LEU A 95 7.01 -12.05 -4.87
CA LEU A 95 7.12 -11.37 -3.58
C LEU A 95 8.57 -11.25 -3.08
N GLY A 96 9.42 -12.20 -3.48
CA GLY A 96 10.86 -12.20 -3.20
C GLY A 96 11.61 -10.95 -3.68
N ASN A 97 11.09 -10.22 -4.67
CA ASN A 97 11.66 -8.94 -5.12
C ASN A 97 11.41 -7.76 -4.16
N THR A 98 10.85 -8.00 -2.97
CA THR A 98 10.72 -6.96 -1.95
C THR A 98 12.09 -6.46 -1.51
N GLY A 99 12.24 -5.13 -1.40
CA GLY A 99 13.53 -4.50 -1.10
C GLY A 99 14.32 -4.05 -2.35
N THR A 100 13.80 -4.29 -3.56
CA THR A 100 14.40 -3.82 -4.82
C THR A 100 13.45 -2.90 -5.60
N MET A 101 13.96 -2.27 -6.66
CA MET A 101 13.14 -1.46 -7.59
C MET A 101 12.03 -2.29 -8.27
N THR A 102 12.23 -3.61 -8.44
CA THR A 102 11.26 -4.50 -9.09
C THR A 102 9.92 -4.56 -8.35
N LYS A 103 9.90 -4.38 -7.01
CA LYS A 103 8.64 -4.27 -6.28
C LYS A 103 7.78 -3.09 -6.76
N SER A 104 8.40 -1.96 -7.13
CA SER A 104 7.70 -0.80 -7.68
C SER A 104 7.25 -1.07 -9.12
N LEU A 105 8.06 -1.78 -9.92
CA LEU A 105 7.69 -2.22 -11.26
C LEU A 105 6.41 -3.07 -11.26
N HIS A 106 6.20 -3.93 -10.25
CA HIS A 106 4.96 -4.70 -10.11
C HIS A 106 3.70 -3.82 -10.18
N CYS A 107 3.73 -2.64 -9.55
CA CYS A 107 2.60 -1.71 -9.57
C CYS A 107 2.34 -1.16 -10.97
N GLY A 108 3.40 -0.68 -11.63
CA GLY A 108 3.30 -0.12 -12.98
C GLY A 108 2.88 -1.17 -14.01
N ARG A 109 3.43 -2.39 -13.90
CA ARG A 109 3.09 -3.50 -14.79
C ARG A 109 1.64 -3.97 -14.59
N ALA A 110 1.15 -4.05 -13.35
CA ALA A 110 -0.24 -4.39 -13.07
C ALA A 110 -1.22 -3.36 -13.65
N ALA A 111 -0.91 -2.06 -13.51
CA ALA A 111 -1.71 -1.00 -14.12
C ALA A 111 -1.73 -1.10 -15.65
N GLN A 112 -0.55 -1.25 -16.27
CA GLN A 112 -0.41 -1.40 -17.72
C GLN A 112 -1.18 -2.63 -18.24
N ALA A 113 -1.03 -3.77 -17.58
CA ALA A 113 -1.68 -5.01 -17.94
C ALA A 113 -3.21 -4.91 -17.85
N GLY A 114 -3.74 -4.34 -16.76
CA GLY A 114 -5.18 -4.16 -16.59
C GLY A 114 -5.78 -3.20 -17.63
N PHE A 115 -5.10 -2.08 -17.88
CA PHE A 115 -5.48 -1.15 -18.94
C PHE A 115 -5.54 -1.83 -20.31
N LEU A 116 -4.50 -2.60 -20.66
CA LEU A 116 -4.43 -3.33 -21.93
C LEU A 116 -5.51 -4.40 -22.04
N ALA A 117 -5.76 -5.16 -20.99
CA ALA A 117 -6.79 -6.21 -20.98
C ALA A 117 -8.19 -5.64 -21.26
N ALA A 118 -8.52 -4.48 -20.68
CA ALA A 118 -9.77 -3.78 -20.97
C ALA A 118 -9.85 -3.30 -22.43
N LYS A 119 -8.76 -2.77 -23.01
CA LYS A 119 -8.73 -2.36 -24.44
C LYS A 119 -8.86 -3.53 -25.40
N LEU A 120 -8.23 -4.66 -25.08
CA LEU A 120 -8.36 -5.87 -25.89
C LEU A 120 -9.81 -6.36 -25.91
N ALA A 121 -10.45 -6.43 -24.74
CA ALA A 121 -11.86 -6.85 -24.65
C ALA A 121 -12.82 -5.85 -25.31
N GLU A 122 -12.55 -4.54 -25.23
CA GLU A 122 -13.28 -3.49 -25.96
C GLU A 122 -13.24 -3.70 -27.48
N SER A 123 -12.16 -4.30 -27.98
CA SER A 123 -11.96 -4.66 -29.40
C SER A 123 -12.40 -6.09 -29.71
N ASP A 124 -13.28 -6.68 -28.89
CA ASP A 124 -13.82 -8.03 -29.02
C ASP A 124 -12.75 -9.16 -29.01
N PHE A 125 -11.58 -8.91 -28.44
CA PHE A 125 -10.61 -9.98 -28.16
C PHE A 125 -11.19 -10.93 -27.11
N THR A 126 -11.22 -12.22 -27.43
CA THR A 126 -11.86 -13.25 -26.60
C THR A 126 -10.90 -13.89 -25.60
N ALA A 127 -11.44 -14.33 -24.46
CA ALA A 127 -10.77 -15.18 -23.50
C ALA A 127 -11.75 -16.17 -22.85
N GLY A 128 -11.25 -17.20 -22.16
CA GLY A 128 -12.09 -18.25 -21.56
C GLY A 128 -13.07 -17.71 -20.51
N SER A 129 -14.33 -18.15 -20.58
CA SER A 129 -15.35 -17.82 -19.59
C SER A 129 -15.14 -18.55 -18.26
N GLY A 130 -15.53 -17.90 -17.16
CA GLY A 130 -15.43 -18.47 -15.81
C GLY A 130 -13.99 -18.72 -15.31
N ILE A 131 -12.96 -18.19 -15.97
CA ILE A 131 -11.55 -18.54 -15.69
C ILE A 131 -11.07 -18.19 -14.27
N LEU A 132 -11.82 -17.36 -13.53
CA LEU A 132 -11.50 -17.09 -12.12
C LEU A 132 -11.62 -18.36 -11.28
N GLU A 133 -12.67 -19.15 -11.49
CA GLU A 133 -13.05 -20.30 -10.67
C GLU A 133 -12.91 -21.65 -11.40
N ALA A 134 -12.66 -21.63 -12.71
CA ALA A 134 -12.47 -22.84 -13.51
C ALA A 134 -11.31 -23.72 -12.98
N PRO A 135 -11.32 -25.03 -13.24
CA PRO A 135 -10.15 -25.89 -13.03
C PRO A 135 -8.93 -25.33 -13.78
N SER A 136 -7.76 -25.29 -13.15
CA SER A 136 -6.56 -24.59 -13.66
C SER A 136 -6.76 -23.08 -13.91
N GLY A 137 -7.82 -22.50 -13.35
CA GLY A 137 -8.15 -21.09 -13.40
C GLY A 137 -7.31 -20.26 -12.43
N PHE A 138 -7.62 -18.96 -12.35
CA PHE A 138 -6.83 -18.00 -11.57
C PHE A 138 -6.74 -18.39 -10.09
N LEU A 139 -7.87 -18.67 -9.43
CA LEU A 139 -7.87 -19.00 -8.01
C LEU A 139 -7.09 -20.29 -7.72
N ASP A 140 -7.26 -21.31 -8.56
CA ASP A 140 -6.55 -22.58 -8.45
C ASP A 140 -5.03 -22.39 -8.60
N ALA A 141 -4.61 -21.81 -9.73
CA ALA A 141 -3.19 -21.61 -10.06
C ALA A 141 -2.45 -20.72 -9.05
N PHE A 142 -3.08 -19.65 -8.56
CA PHE A 142 -2.43 -18.70 -7.67
C PHE A 142 -2.52 -19.05 -6.18
N THR A 143 -3.24 -20.12 -5.82
CA THR A 143 -3.31 -20.62 -4.43
C THR A 143 -2.85 -22.06 -4.26
N GLY A 144 -2.57 -22.78 -5.36
CA GLY A 144 -2.33 -24.23 -5.31
C GLY A 144 -3.59 -25.00 -4.89
N GLY A 145 -4.75 -24.61 -5.42
CA GLY A 145 -6.03 -25.27 -5.15
C GLY A 145 -6.64 -25.02 -3.77
N SER A 146 -6.17 -24.00 -3.03
CA SER A 146 -6.60 -23.71 -1.65
C SER A 146 -7.43 -22.43 -1.48
N ALA A 147 -7.87 -21.84 -2.60
CA ALA A 147 -8.73 -20.67 -2.59
C ALA A 147 -10.11 -20.96 -1.97
N ALA A 148 -10.65 -19.98 -1.26
CA ALA A 148 -12.04 -19.96 -0.86
C ALA A 148 -12.95 -19.48 -2.02
N THR A 149 -14.25 -19.69 -1.86
CA THR A 149 -15.28 -19.16 -2.78
C THR A 149 -15.21 -17.64 -2.87
N LEU A 150 -15.45 -17.09 -4.08
CA LEU A 150 -15.54 -15.64 -4.27
C LEU A 150 -16.71 -15.07 -3.46
N PRO A 151 -16.47 -14.08 -2.58
CA PRO A 151 -17.56 -13.42 -1.88
C PRO A 151 -18.35 -12.49 -2.83
N ALA A 152 -19.59 -12.19 -2.46
CA ALA A 152 -20.45 -11.28 -3.20
C ALA A 152 -19.85 -9.86 -3.29
N LEU A 153 -20.00 -9.23 -4.46
CA LEU A 153 -19.64 -7.82 -4.66
C LEU A 153 -20.67 -6.89 -4.02
N GLY A 154 -20.22 -5.76 -3.49
CA GLY A 154 -21.05 -4.65 -3.02
C GLY A 154 -21.82 -4.90 -1.72
N ASN A 155 -21.64 -6.05 -1.08
CA ASN A 155 -22.34 -6.43 0.14
C ASN A 155 -21.40 -7.04 1.19
N PRO A 156 -20.75 -6.22 2.04
CA PRO A 156 -20.63 -4.76 1.95
C PRO A 156 -19.59 -4.34 0.90
N TRP A 157 -19.60 -3.05 0.54
CA TRP A 157 -18.51 -2.42 -0.21
C TRP A 157 -17.27 -2.26 0.66
N GLU A 158 -16.17 -2.85 0.22
CA GLU A 158 -14.90 -2.91 0.96
C GLU A 158 -14.26 -1.53 1.12
N LEU A 159 -14.56 -0.60 0.21
CA LEU A 159 -14.13 0.79 0.28
C LEU A 159 -14.77 1.55 1.45
N VAL A 160 -15.94 1.13 1.92
CA VAL A 160 -16.65 1.73 3.06
C VAL A 160 -16.32 0.98 4.34
N THR A 161 -16.46 -0.35 4.31
CA THR A 161 -16.21 -1.21 5.46
C THR A 161 -15.38 -2.41 5.00
N PRO A 162 -14.13 -2.56 5.47
CA PRO A 162 -13.47 -1.78 6.52
C PRO A 162 -12.89 -0.44 6.05
N GLY A 163 -12.82 -0.17 4.74
CA GLY A 163 -12.20 1.04 4.21
C GLY A 163 -10.69 0.91 3.95
N LEU A 164 -10.07 2.02 3.51
CA LEU A 164 -8.66 2.05 3.11
C LEU A 164 -7.77 2.70 4.17
N ALA A 165 -6.68 2.02 4.52
CA ALA A 165 -5.64 2.60 5.34
C ALA A 165 -4.73 3.55 4.52
N VAL A 166 -4.57 4.78 4.99
CA VAL A 166 -3.66 5.77 4.42
C VAL A 166 -2.36 5.77 5.20
N LYS A 167 -1.28 5.26 4.58
CA LYS A 167 0.05 5.30 5.18
C LYS A 167 0.53 6.72 5.42
N LEU A 168 0.90 7.06 6.65
CA LEU A 168 1.56 8.35 6.96
C LEU A 168 3.07 8.29 6.74
N TYR A 169 3.68 7.12 6.92
CA TYR A 169 5.12 6.91 6.73
C TYR A 169 5.42 6.15 5.43
N PRO A 170 6.44 6.53 4.65
CA PRO A 170 6.73 5.96 3.34
C PRO A 170 7.49 4.60 3.38
N CYS A 171 7.13 3.75 4.35
CA CYS A 171 7.73 2.44 4.61
C CYS A 171 6.68 1.30 4.71
N CYS A 172 7.14 0.07 4.96
CA CYS A 172 6.29 -1.10 5.15
C CYS A 172 5.31 -0.87 6.32
N SER A 173 4.04 -1.29 6.16
CA SER A 173 3.01 -1.09 7.21
C SER A 173 3.32 -1.87 8.49
N CYS A 174 4.12 -2.94 8.40
CA CYS A 174 4.57 -3.70 9.55
C CYS A 174 5.39 -2.89 10.56
N THR A 175 5.93 -1.72 10.18
CA THR A 175 6.66 -0.86 11.12
C THR A 175 5.78 0.20 11.77
N HIS A 176 4.55 0.42 11.28
CA HIS A 176 3.79 1.64 11.60
C HIS A 176 3.38 1.75 13.07
N LEU A 177 2.95 0.65 13.69
CA LEU A 177 2.62 0.64 15.13
C LEU A 177 3.85 0.97 16.00
N ALA A 178 5.01 0.40 15.67
CA ALA A 178 6.25 0.70 16.38
C ALA A 178 6.74 2.13 16.15
N ILE A 179 6.56 2.68 14.94
CA ILE A 179 6.83 4.09 14.64
C ILE A 179 5.91 4.99 15.47
N ASP A 180 4.60 4.74 15.50
CA ASP A 180 3.65 5.55 16.26
C ASP A 180 4.01 5.57 17.75
N GLY A 181 4.36 4.41 18.31
CA GLY A 181 4.83 4.31 19.69
C GLY A 181 6.18 5.02 19.92
N ALA A 182 7.12 4.90 18.99
CA ALA A 182 8.40 5.61 19.04
C ALA A 182 8.21 7.13 19.03
N LEU A 183 7.32 7.65 18.18
CA LEU A 183 6.99 9.08 18.13
C LEU A 183 6.30 9.56 19.40
N THR A 184 5.42 8.74 19.98
CA THR A 184 4.76 9.03 21.26
C THR A 184 5.80 9.12 22.38
N ILE A 185 6.72 8.16 22.46
CA ILE A 185 7.82 8.17 23.43
C ILE A 185 8.73 9.37 23.19
N ARG A 186 9.11 9.67 21.94
CA ARG A 186 9.97 10.82 21.60
C ARG A 186 9.34 12.17 21.97
N ALA A 187 8.01 12.28 22.00
CA ALA A 187 7.33 13.50 22.43
C ALA A 187 7.38 13.72 23.96
N LEU A 188 7.73 12.69 24.75
CA LEU A 188 7.89 12.81 26.20
C LEU A 188 9.17 13.58 26.55
N SER A 189 9.15 14.28 27.68
CA SER A 189 10.34 14.94 28.23
C SER A 189 11.07 14.04 29.24
N GLY A 190 12.32 14.38 29.55
CA GLY A 190 13.05 13.76 30.66
C GLY A 190 13.73 12.42 30.34
N PHE A 191 14.23 12.25 29.12
CA PHE A 191 15.22 11.23 28.80
C PHE A 191 16.20 11.69 27.72
N ASP A 192 17.39 11.09 27.73
CA ASP A 192 18.38 11.24 26.67
C ASP A 192 18.36 9.98 25.79
N ILE A 193 18.33 10.16 24.47
CA ILE A 193 18.38 9.06 23.49
C ILE A 193 19.69 8.29 23.60
N LYS A 194 20.78 8.96 23.96
CA LYS A 194 22.07 8.28 24.18
C LYS A 194 22.03 7.32 25.36
N ALA A 195 21.12 7.55 26.31
CA ALA A 195 20.91 6.67 27.47
C ALA A 195 20.01 5.46 27.16
N ILE A 196 19.55 5.28 25.92
CA ILE A 196 18.81 4.07 25.52
C ILE A 196 19.79 2.89 25.49
N GLU A 197 19.46 1.84 26.23
CA GLU A 197 20.18 0.57 26.23
C GLU A 197 19.69 -0.33 25.09
N ARG A 198 18.38 -0.54 24.98
CA ARG A 198 17.75 -1.40 23.96
C ARG A 198 16.32 -0.98 23.63
N ILE A 199 15.86 -1.38 22.46
CA ILE A 199 14.51 -1.13 21.95
C ILE A 199 13.91 -2.45 21.46
N ASN A 200 12.81 -2.87 22.07
CA ASN A 200 12.11 -4.10 21.72
C ASN A 200 10.85 -3.76 20.92
N CYS A 201 10.70 -4.31 19.72
CA CYS A 201 9.51 -4.16 18.88
C CYS A 201 8.78 -5.49 18.77
N PHE A 202 7.50 -5.55 19.13
CA PHE A 202 6.73 -6.79 19.10
C PHE A 202 5.74 -6.78 17.94
N VAL A 203 5.86 -7.75 17.04
CA VAL A 203 5.13 -7.77 15.76
C VAL A 203 4.51 -9.13 15.48
N ARG A 204 3.52 -9.18 14.59
CA ARG A 204 3.02 -10.48 14.08
C ARG A 204 4.14 -11.22 13.34
N ASP A 205 4.13 -12.55 13.40
CA ASP A 205 5.17 -13.41 12.78
C ASP A 205 5.41 -13.08 11.30
N GLU A 206 4.34 -12.82 10.55
CA GLU A 206 4.41 -12.44 9.13
C GLU A 206 5.26 -11.19 8.88
N CYS A 207 5.29 -10.24 9.82
CA CYS A 207 6.04 -9.01 9.67
C CYS A 207 7.55 -9.23 9.73
N ILE A 208 8.02 -10.23 10.48
CA ILE A 208 9.44 -10.62 10.52
C ILE A 208 9.90 -11.06 9.12
N ARG A 209 9.03 -11.76 8.38
CA ARG A 209 9.32 -12.19 7.01
C ARG A 209 9.38 -11.04 6.01
N TYR A 210 8.69 -9.93 6.27
CA TYR A 210 8.72 -8.75 5.39
C TYR A 210 9.85 -7.79 5.73
N LEU A 211 10.19 -7.65 7.01
CA LEU A 211 11.16 -6.68 7.53
C LEU A 211 12.56 -7.27 7.65
N ARG A 212 13.14 -7.65 6.49
CA ARG A 212 14.35 -8.49 6.43
C ARG A 212 15.68 -7.72 6.46
N PHE A 213 15.66 -6.41 6.63
CA PHE A 213 16.86 -5.56 6.55
C PHE A 213 17.17 -4.89 7.89
N PRO A 214 17.75 -5.59 8.88
CA PRO A 214 18.09 -4.97 10.17
C PRO A 214 19.20 -3.91 10.04
N LYS A 215 20.04 -4.01 9.00
CA LYS A 215 21.08 -3.02 8.65
C LYS A 215 20.94 -2.64 7.17
N PRO A 216 19.98 -1.78 6.81
CA PRO A 216 19.72 -1.44 5.42
C PRO A 216 20.88 -0.64 4.83
N ARG A 217 21.20 -0.90 3.57
CA ARG A 217 22.27 -0.22 2.80
C ARG A 217 21.73 0.78 1.79
N THR A 218 20.43 0.73 1.50
CA THR A 218 19.79 1.59 0.50
C THR A 218 18.46 2.13 1.02
N GLY A 219 18.01 3.24 0.43
CA GLY A 219 16.67 3.81 0.67
C GLY A 219 15.53 2.81 0.54
N ILE A 220 15.64 1.86 -0.40
CA ILE A 220 14.61 0.84 -0.61
C ILE A 220 14.63 -0.20 0.50
N GLU A 221 15.81 -0.67 0.92
CA GLU A 221 15.94 -1.59 2.06
C GLU A 221 15.45 -0.96 3.37
N ALA A 222 15.75 0.32 3.60
CA ALA A 222 15.30 1.07 4.78
C ALA A 222 13.78 1.08 4.93
N LYS A 223 13.02 1.10 3.83
CA LYS A 223 11.54 0.99 3.84
C LYS A 223 11.03 -0.34 4.39
N PHE A 224 11.90 -1.35 4.49
CA PHE A 224 11.60 -2.68 5.01
C PHE A 224 12.50 -3.02 6.22
N SER A 225 12.89 -2.01 7.00
CA SER A 225 13.72 -2.15 8.20
C SER A 225 13.00 -1.60 9.42
N MET A 226 12.66 -2.46 10.38
CA MET A 226 12.16 -2.00 11.69
C MET A 226 13.21 -1.16 12.40
N ASN A 227 14.45 -1.67 12.43
CA ASN A 227 15.61 -1.05 13.06
C ASN A 227 15.78 0.40 12.63
N TYR A 228 15.85 0.62 11.32
CA TYR A 228 16.02 1.95 10.75
C TYR A 228 14.83 2.85 11.06
N THR A 229 13.61 2.39 10.78
CA THR A 229 12.42 3.25 10.91
C THR A 229 12.16 3.68 12.35
N VAL A 230 12.37 2.81 13.33
CA VAL A 230 12.21 3.14 14.76
C VAL A 230 13.35 4.04 15.24
N ALA A 231 14.60 3.77 14.85
CA ALA A 231 15.73 4.62 15.20
C ALA A 231 15.55 6.05 14.66
N THR A 232 15.18 6.19 13.39
CA THR A 232 14.89 7.50 12.77
C THR A 232 13.72 8.20 13.46
N ALA A 233 12.63 7.48 13.78
CA ALA A 233 11.48 8.04 14.51
C ALA A 233 11.93 8.65 15.85
N LEU A 234 12.73 7.89 16.61
CA LEU A 234 13.23 8.32 17.91
C LEU A 234 14.24 9.46 17.78
N LEU A 235 15.05 9.54 16.73
CA LEU A 235 16.08 10.58 16.56
C LEU A 235 15.53 11.89 16.01
N GLN A 236 14.61 11.83 15.06
CA GLN A 236 14.09 13.00 14.35
C GLN A 236 12.76 13.50 14.93
N GLY A 237 11.99 12.64 15.60
CA GLY A 237 10.63 12.98 16.03
C GLY A 237 9.60 13.02 14.89
N GLU A 238 10.02 12.66 13.67
CA GLU A 238 9.17 12.47 12.50
C GLU A 238 9.82 11.49 11.50
N LEU A 239 9.04 11.04 10.52
CA LEU A 239 9.58 10.38 9.32
C LEU A 239 9.02 11.03 8.06
N THR A 240 9.92 11.43 7.19
CA THR A 240 9.64 12.10 5.92
C THR A 240 10.12 11.25 4.74
N LEU A 241 9.95 11.75 3.52
CA LEU A 241 10.52 11.11 2.33
C LEU A 241 12.05 11.18 2.31
N ASN A 242 12.63 12.26 2.86
CA ASN A 242 14.07 12.51 2.81
C ASN A 242 14.86 11.51 3.66
N ASP A 243 14.24 10.95 4.70
CA ASP A 243 14.86 9.94 5.55
C ASP A 243 15.09 8.62 4.80
N PHE A 244 14.44 8.39 3.67
CA PHE A 244 14.68 7.19 2.86
C PHE A 244 15.61 7.44 1.67
N GLU A 245 16.34 8.56 1.68
CA GLU A 245 17.46 8.78 0.76
C GLU A 245 18.71 8.07 1.29
N THR A 246 19.51 7.48 0.40
CA THR A 246 20.65 6.63 0.82
C THR A 246 21.63 7.37 1.74
N ASN A 247 21.84 8.67 1.55
CA ASN A 247 22.74 9.46 2.39
C ASN A 247 22.21 9.63 3.83
N ALA A 248 20.89 9.70 4.01
CA ALA A 248 20.26 9.81 5.33
C ALA A 248 20.42 8.51 6.16
N ILE A 249 20.71 7.39 5.50
CA ILE A 249 20.91 6.10 6.17
C ILE A 249 22.29 5.99 6.81
N ALA A 250 23.29 6.69 6.24
CA ALA A 250 24.68 6.57 6.65
C ALA A 250 25.06 7.43 7.86
N HIS A 251 24.11 8.14 8.48
CA HIS A 251 24.40 8.94 9.67
C HIS A 251 24.78 8.05 10.87
N GLU A 252 25.76 8.51 11.65
CA GLU A 252 26.36 7.77 12.76
C GLU A 252 25.35 7.55 13.91
N ASP A 253 24.57 8.58 14.25
CA ASP A 253 23.54 8.52 15.28
C ASP A 253 22.45 7.47 14.96
N VAL A 254 22.03 7.38 13.70
CA VAL A 254 21.11 6.36 13.22
C VAL A 254 21.75 4.97 13.34
N SER A 255 23.02 4.85 12.95
CA SER A 255 23.78 3.60 13.02
C SER A 255 23.95 3.08 14.44
N GLU A 256 24.20 3.97 15.41
CA GLU A 256 24.30 3.64 16.82
C GLU A 256 22.97 3.17 17.43
N LEU A 257 21.87 3.81 17.04
CA LEU A 257 20.56 3.49 17.62
C LEU A 257 19.92 2.26 16.95
N LEU A 258 20.09 2.08 15.63
CA LEU A 258 19.44 0.97 14.90
C LEU A 258 19.92 -0.40 15.39
N VAL A 259 21.18 -0.52 15.85
CA VAL A 259 21.71 -1.78 16.39
C VAL A 259 21.12 -2.15 17.75
N LYS A 260 20.49 -1.19 18.44
CA LYS A 260 19.79 -1.41 19.71
C LYS A 260 18.35 -1.89 19.53
N VAL A 261 17.84 -1.90 18.29
CA VAL A 261 16.47 -2.33 17.98
C VAL A 261 16.42 -3.84 17.69
N ALA A 262 15.50 -4.54 18.34
CA ALA A 262 15.22 -5.95 18.09
C ALA A 262 13.73 -6.18 17.83
N MET A 263 13.41 -7.13 16.96
CA MET A 263 12.04 -7.56 16.70
C MET A 263 11.75 -8.91 17.35
N PHE A 264 10.57 -9.04 17.93
CA PHE A 264 10.07 -10.27 18.52
C PHE A 264 8.69 -10.60 17.97
N ALA A 265 8.45 -11.87 17.66
CA ALA A 265 7.11 -12.32 17.31
C ALA A 265 6.20 -12.22 18.54
N ARG A 266 4.98 -11.73 18.36
CA ARG A 266 3.93 -11.77 19.39
C ARG A 266 2.81 -12.70 18.96
N SER A 267 2.30 -13.48 19.91
CA SER A 267 1.02 -14.16 19.78
C SER A 267 -0.12 -13.14 19.83
N GLU A 268 -1.30 -13.52 19.32
CA GLU A 268 -2.50 -12.67 19.35
C GLU A 268 -2.95 -12.38 20.80
N ASP A 269 -2.80 -13.35 21.70
CA ASP A 269 -3.14 -13.24 23.12
C ASP A 269 -2.09 -12.48 23.96
N SER A 270 -1.06 -11.91 23.33
CA SER A 270 0.01 -11.25 24.05
C SER A 270 -0.38 -9.84 24.53
N ASP A 271 -0.06 -9.54 25.79
CA ASP A 271 -0.14 -8.19 26.36
C ASP A 271 1.09 -7.31 26.05
N ASN A 272 2.05 -7.80 25.25
CA ASN A 272 3.24 -7.04 24.88
C ASN A 272 2.91 -5.70 24.20
N PRO A 273 3.68 -4.64 24.46
CA PRO A 273 3.54 -3.36 23.75
C PRO A 273 3.92 -3.52 22.27
N ASP A 274 3.61 -2.53 21.44
CA ASP A 274 4.15 -2.51 20.06
C ASP A 274 5.64 -2.17 20.08
N ILE A 275 6.05 -1.31 21.01
CA ILE A 275 7.44 -0.91 21.26
C ILE A 275 7.70 -0.72 22.74
N GLU A 276 8.89 -1.11 23.18
CA GLU A 276 9.44 -0.81 24.49
C GLU A 276 10.87 -0.27 24.34
N VAL A 277 11.14 0.84 25.02
CA VAL A 277 12.46 1.48 25.12
C VAL A 277 12.97 1.29 26.55
N VAL A 278 14.13 0.64 26.69
CA VAL A 278 14.79 0.39 27.97
C VAL A 278 16.04 1.27 28.06
N PHE A 279 16.18 1.99 29.16
CA PHE A 279 17.28 2.92 29.43
C PHE A 279 18.34 2.27 30.33
N LEU A 280 19.57 2.81 30.28
CA LEU A 280 20.73 2.32 31.06
C LEU A 280 20.52 2.34 32.58
N ASP A 281 19.63 3.20 33.08
CA ASP A 281 19.25 3.29 34.49
C ASP A 281 18.14 2.29 34.89
N GLY A 282 17.69 1.46 33.95
CA GLY A 282 16.60 0.51 34.13
C GLY A 282 15.20 1.09 33.92
N LYS A 283 15.04 2.39 33.64
CA LYS A 283 13.76 2.99 33.26
C LYS A 283 13.25 2.33 31.98
N ARG A 284 11.93 2.19 31.87
CA ARG A 284 11.25 1.61 30.69
C ARG A 284 10.11 2.52 30.26
N LEU A 285 10.02 2.78 28.96
CA LEU A 285 8.89 3.44 28.32
C LEU A 285 8.31 2.49 27.29
N ALA A 286 7.00 2.29 27.28
CA ALA A 286 6.35 1.32 26.41
C ALA A 286 5.05 1.90 25.86
N GLU A 287 4.74 1.56 24.62
CA GLU A 287 3.55 2.06 23.93
C GLU A 287 2.83 0.93 23.18
N ARG A 288 1.50 0.97 23.22
CA ARG A 288 0.64 0.02 22.51
C ARG A 288 -0.55 0.76 21.90
N ARG A 289 -0.86 0.44 20.65
CA ARG A 289 -2.03 0.95 19.94
C ARG A 289 -2.86 -0.20 19.40
N ARG A 290 -4.15 0.05 19.23
CA ARG A 290 -5.08 -0.90 18.59
C ARG A 290 -4.81 -1.01 17.09
N VAL A 291 -4.63 0.13 16.44
CA VAL A 291 -4.36 0.26 15.01
C VAL A 291 -3.32 1.36 14.76
N PRO A 292 -2.56 1.29 13.66
CA PRO A 292 -1.65 2.37 13.31
C PRO A 292 -2.43 3.61 12.85
N ARG A 293 -1.83 4.79 13.02
CA ARG A 293 -2.36 6.04 12.49
C ARG A 293 -2.59 5.94 10.97
N GLY A 294 -3.74 6.45 10.52
CA GLY A 294 -4.19 6.37 9.14
C GLY A 294 -4.96 5.11 8.79
N ALA A 295 -5.13 4.15 9.71
CA ALA A 295 -6.07 3.05 9.55
C ALA A 295 -7.53 3.56 9.57
N PRO A 296 -8.51 2.81 9.05
CA PRO A 296 -9.91 3.23 9.08
C PRO A 296 -10.44 3.53 10.49
N ASP A 297 -9.99 2.77 11.50
CA ASP A 297 -10.36 2.96 12.91
C ASP A 297 -9.60 4.13 13.60
N ASP A 298 -8.57 4.69 12.96
CA ASP A 298 -7.80 5.85 13.45
C ASP A 298 -7.33 6.68 12.24
N PRO A 299 -8.28 7.30 11.50
CA PRO A 299 -8.00 7.89 10.20
C PRO A 299 -7.15 9.15 10.32
N ALA A 300 -6.34 9.39 9.28
CA ALA A 300 -5.61 10.63 9.15
C ALA A 300 -6.58 11.80 8.90
N GLY A 301 -6.37 12.91 9.59
CA GLY A 301 -7.11 14.14 9.35
C GLY A 301 -6.79 14.74 7.98
N TRP A 302 -7.65 15.63 7.51
CA TRP A 302 -7.46 16.29 6.21
C TRP A 302 -6.11 17.01 6.11
N GLU A 303 -5.70 17.71 7.17
CA GLU A 303 -4.41 18.40 7.21
C GLU A 303 -3.22 17.46 7.04
N GLU A 304 -3.23 16.29 7.68
CA GLU A 304 -2.17 15.28 7.53
C GLU A 304 -2.12 14.73 6.10
N ILE A 305 -3.29 14.46 5.50
CA ILE A 305 -3.39 14.00 4.10
C ILE A 305 -2.85 15.06 3.15
N THR A 306 -3.21 16.33 3.33
CA THR A 306 -2.73 17.43 2.47
C THR A 306 -1.24 17.68 2.63
N ARG A 307 -0.69 17.62 3.85
CA ARG A 307 0.76 17.73 4.12
C ARG A 307 1.53 16.60 3.46
N LYS A 308 1.04 15.36 3.59
CA LYS A 308 1.61 14.19 2.92
C LYS A 308 1.61 14.36 1.40
N LEU A 309 0.49 14.82 0.82
CA LEU A 309 0.38 15.08 -0.61
C LEU A 309 1.36 16.18 -1.06
N ALA A 310 1.53 17.24 -0.26
CA ALA A 310 2.51 18.30 -0.50
C ALA A 310 3.94 17.76 -0.61
N GLY A 311 4.35 16.94 0.35
CA GLY A 311 5.67 16.31 0.33
C GLY A 311 5.90 15.47 -0.92
N GLY A 312 4.89 14.67 -1.31
CA GLY A 312 4.95 13.85 -2.53
C GLY A 312 5.06 14.67 -3.82
N ILE A 313 4.23 15.70 -3.97
CA ILE A 313 4.25 16.58 -5.16
C ILE A 313 5.57 17.35 -5.24
N SER A 314 6.04 17.91 -4.12
CA SER A 314 7.32 18.62 -4.06
C SER A 314 8.49 17.73 -4.48
N ARG A 315 8.50 16.46 -4.06
CA ARG A 315 9.56 15.51 -4.44
C ARG A 315 9.48 15.13 -5.93
N ALA A 316 8.27 14.97 -6.47
CA ALA A 316 8.06 14.57 -7.85
C ALA A 316 8.33 15.68 -8.87
N ARG A 317 8.11 16.95 -8.50
CA ARG A 317 8.14 18.09 -9.43
C ARG A 317 9.10 19.19 -8.97
N GLN A 318 10.41 18.93 -8.95
CA GLN A 318 11.47 19.94 -8.73
C GLN A 318 11.41 21.19 -9.67
N SER A 319 10.38 21.40 -10.52
CA SER A 319 10.28 22.62 -11.35
C SER A 319 8.89 23.06 -11.90
N ARG A 320 7.73 22.42 -11.64
CA ARG A 320 6.48 22.82 -12.34
C ARG A 320 5.16 22.60 -11.57
N VAL A 321 4.91 23.35 -10.49
CA VAL A 321 3.53 23.61 -10.04
C VAL A 321 3.43 25.06 -9.59
N ALA A 322 2.78 25.91 -10.40
CA ALA A 322 2.47 27.28 -10.03
C ALA A 322 1.29 27.38 -9.03
N ASP A 323 0.56 26.28 -8.77
CA ASP A 323 -0.63 26.30 -7.91
C ASP A 323 -0.92 24.96 -7.20
N PHE A 324 -0.17 24.67 -6.13
CA PHE A 324 -0.35 23.48 -5.30
C PHE A 324 -1.74 23.43 -4.65
N GLY A 325 -2.23 24.59 -4.19
CA GLY A 325 -3.54 24.70 -3.54
C GLY A 325 -4.68 24.23 -4.45
N LYS A 326 -4.73 24.71 -5.70
CA LYS A 326 -5.79 24.34 -6.65
C LYS A 326 -5.91 22.84 -6.89
N HIS A 327 -4.79 22.13 -7.04
CA HIS A 327 -4.82 20.68 -7.30
C HIS A 327 -5.34 19.87 -6.10
N VAL A 328 -4.95 20.25 -4.88
CA VAL A 328 -5.43 19.57 -3.66
C VAL A 328 -6.94 19.73 -3.48
N TRP A 329 -7.45 20.94 -3.70
CA TRP A 329 -8.90 21.22 -3.64
C TRP A 329 -9.67 20.54 -4.77
N ALA A 330 -9.12 20.52 -5.99
CA ALA A 330 -9.74 19.82 -7.12
C ALA A 330 -9.84 18.30 -6.89
N ILE A 331 -8.84 17.68 -6.23
CA ILE A 331 -8.90 16.27 -5.84
C ILE A 331 -9.96 16.03 -4.75
N ARG A 332 -10.15 16.97 -3.82
CA ARG A 332 -11.19 16.87 -2.79
C ARG A 332 -12.59 16.88 -3.38
N ASP A 333 -12.81 17.75 -4.37
CA ASP A 333 -14.08 17.93 -5.07
C ASP A 333 -14.14 17.14 -6.39
N LEU A 334 -13.41 16.02 -6.46
CA LEU A 334 -13.27 15.26 -7.70
C LEU A 334 -14.62 14.84 -8.28
N ASP A 335 -15.63 14.55 -7.44
CA ASP A 335 -16.98 14.18 -7.84
C ASP A 335 -17.75 15.29 -8.57
N LYS A 336 -17.28 16.54 -8.51
CA LYS A 336 -17.85 17.68 -9.23
C LYS A 336 -17.19 17.93 -10.58
N ALA A 337 -16.08 17.25 -10.88
CA ALA A 337 -15.36 17.41 -12.12
C ALA A 337 -16.19 16.91 -13.31
N THR A 338 -16.42 17.77 -14.29
CA THR A 338 -17.05 17.39 -15.57
C THR A 338 -16.10 16.53 -16.41
N ARG A 339 -14.79 16.84 -16.38
CA ARG A 339 -13.72 16.07 -17.02
C ARG A 339 -12.50 15.99 -16.12
N LEU A 340 -11.93 14.78 -16.00
CA LEU A 340 -10.71 14.53 -15.23
C LEU A 340 -9.47 15.26 -15.78
N SER A 341 -9.42 15.46 -17.11
CA SER A 341 -8.33 16.18 -17.78
C SER A 341 -8.15 17.60 -17.25
N ASP A 342 -9.25 18.26 -16.88
CA ASP A 342 -9.23 19.66 -16.46
C ASP A 342 -8.51 19.85 -15.11
N ILE A 343 -8.34 18.77 -14.36
CA ILE A 343 -7.64 18.74 -13.07
C ILE A 343 -6.17 18.33 -13.22
N PHE A 344 -5.88 17.38 -14.11
CA PHE A 344 -4.57 16.71 -14.16
C PHE A 344 -3.70 17.09 -15.37
N SER A 345 -4.24 17.82 -16.36
CA SER A 345 -3.50 18.28 -17.55
C SER A 345 -2.95 19.71 -17.42
N ALA A 346 -3.18 20.39 -16.29
CA ALA A 346 -2.64 21.71 -15.96
C ALA A 346 -1.24 21.66 -15.30
#